data_AF-A0AAW4IXX9-F1
#
_entry.id   AF-A0AAW4IXX9-F1
#
_cell.length_a   1.000
_cell.length_b   1.000
_cell.length_c   1.000
_cell.angle_alpha   90.00
_cell.angle_beta   90.00
_cell.angle_gamma   90.00
#
_symmetry.space_group_name_H-M   'P 1'
#
loop_
_entity.id
_entity.type
_entity.pdbx_description
1 polymer ?
#
loop_
_entity_poly.entity_id
_entity_poly.type
_entity_poly.pdbx_seq_one_letter_code
_entity_poly.pdbx_strand_id
1 'polypeptide(L)' 'MEIKGMYMIVNSDIEDFYRDLIEKVNILQEDKQEVEIQYQINNNEFFSALVIGRQKHDKEDIW' A
#
# COMPACT_ATOMS: atom_id res chain seq x y z
N MET A 1 -11.84 -9.38 5.76
CA MET A 1 -10.55 -9.14 5.08
C MET A 1 -9.54 -8.80 6.14
N GLU A 2 -8.41 -9.49 6.16
CA GLU A 2 -7.33 -9.22 7.11
C GLU A 2 -6.27 -8.33 6.47
N ILE A 3 -5.64 -7.47 7.26
CA ILE A 3 -4.46 -6.74 6.82
C ILE A 3 -3.29 -7.73 6.79
N LYS A 4 -2.60 -7.81 5.66
CA LYS A 4 -1.42 -8.67 5.46
C LYS A 4 -0.14 -7.86 5.29
N GLY A 5 -0.24 -6.63 4.80
CA GLY A 5 0.90 -5.70 4.71
C GLY A 5 0.49 -4.25 4.90
N MET A 6 1.41 -3.44 5.43
CA MET A 6 1.19 -2.01 5.62
C MET A 6 2.51 -1.26 5.45
N TYR A 7 2.50 -0.25 4.59
CA TYR A 7 3.68 0.58 4.30
C TYR A 7 3.31 2.06 4.40
N MET A 8 4.11 2.81 5.16
CA MET A 8 4.03 4.26 5.19
C MET A 8 5.12 4.83 4.28
N ILE A 9 4.71 5.71 3.37
CA ILE A 9 5.59 6.39 2.42
C ILE A 9 5.50 7.86 2.73
N VAL A 10 6.65 8.51 2.87
CA VAL A 10 6.76 9.96 3.05
C VAL A 10 7.94 10.43 2.24
N ASN A 11 7.71 11.37 1.33
CA ASN A 11 8.76 11.97 0.53
C ASN A 11 8.44 13.45 0.25
N SER A 12 9.47 14.28 0.11
CA SER A 12 9.33 15.67 -0.32
C SER A 12 9.41 15.82 -1.84
N ASP A 13 10.01 14.84 -2.53
CA ASP A 13 10.05 14.77 -3.98
C ASP A 13 8.89 13.92 -4.51
N ILE A 14 8.20 14.42 -5.53
CA ILE A 14 7.00 13.79 -6.09
C ILE A 14 7.33 12.55 -6.94
N GLU A 15 8.44 12.56 -7.67
CA GLU A 15 8.86 11.43 -8.51
C GLU A 15 9.31 10.26 -7.64
N ASP A 16 10.09 10.56 -6.60
CA ASP A 16 10.49 9.55 -5.61
C ASP A 16 9.28 9.00 -4.86
N PHE A 17 8.33 9.86 -4.47
CA PHE A 17 7.08 9.43 -3.84
C PHE A 17 6.30 8.42 -4.70
N TYR A 18 6.10 8.72 -5.98
CA TYR A 18 5.36 7.83 -6.88
C TYR A 18 6.13 6.54 -7.17
N ARG A 19 7.46 6.60 -7.28
CA ARG A 19 8.28 5.40 -7.45
C ARG A 19 8.12 4.45 -6.26
N ASP A 20 8.24 4.98 -5.04
CA ASP A 20 8.08 4.18 -3.81
C ASP A 20 6.65 3.64 -3.69
N LEU A 21 5.64 4.46 -4.03
CA LEU A 21 4.24 4.05 -4.01
C LEU A 21 3.97 2.86 -4.93
N ILE A 22 4.43 2.94 -6.18
CA ILE A 22 4.27 1.88 -7.18
C ILE A 22 4.98 0.61 -6.71
N GLU A 23 6.20 0.73 -6.16
CA GLU A 23 6.95 -0.42 -5.65
C GLU A 23 6.16 -1.15 -4.55
N LYS A 24 5.61 -0.43 -3.56
CA LYS A 24 4.88 -1.07 -2.46
C LYS A 24 3.54 -1.65 -2.91
N VAL A 25 2.85 -1.00 -3.85
CA VAL A 25 1.63 -1.55 -4.45
C VAL A 25 1.92 -2.86 -5.18
N ASN A 26 2.98 -2.90 -5.99
CA ASN A 26 3.36 -4.10 -6.75
C ASN A 26 3.67 -5.28 -5.83
N ILE A 27 4.46 -5.06 -4.76
CA ILE A 27 4.77 -6.11 -3.77
C ILE A 27 3.48 -6.73 -3.21
N LEU A 28 2.52 -5.90 -2.79
CA LEU A 28 1.27 -6.38 -2.21
C LEU A 28 0.38 -7.09 -3.25
N GLN A 29 0.38 -6.63 -4.50
CA GLN A 29 -0.37 -7.26 -5.58
C GLN A 29 0.23 -8.59 -6.04
N GLU A 30 1.57 -8.72 -6.04
CA GLU A 30 2.26 -10.00 -6.29
C GLU A 30 1.84 -11.07 -5.29
N ASP A 31 1.61 -10.67 -4.04
CA ASP A 31 1.05 -11.50 -2.97
C ASP A 31 -0.48 -11.72 -3.06
N LYS A 32 -1.11 -11.31 -4.16
CA LYS A 32 -2.56 -11.40 -4.42
C LYS A 32 -3.43 -10.67 -3.39
N GLN A 33 -2.89 -9.61 -2.79
CA GLN A 33 -3.62 -8.76 -1.86
C GLN A 33 -4.38 -7.67 -2.63
N GLU A 34 -5.57 -7.33 -2.14
CA GLU A 34 -6.27 -6.11 -2.53
C GLU A 34 -5.61 -4.92 -1.82
N VAL A 35 -5.31 -3.85 -2.56
CA VAL A 35 -4.55 -2.71 -2.05
C VAL A 35 -5.45 -1.50 -1.85
N GLU A 36 -5.45 -0.98 -0.62
CA GLU A 36 -6.06 0.29 -0.23
C GLU A 36 -4.96 1.33 -0.04
N ILE A 37 -5.13 2.54 -0.59
CA ILE A 37 -4.17 3.64 -0.48
C ILE A 37 -4.88 4.83 0.15
N GLN A 38 -4.38 5.29 1.29
CA GLN A 38 -4.79 6.55 1.91
C GLN A 38 -3.66 7.55 1.74
N TYR A 39 -3.90 8.69 1.10
CA TYR A 39 -2.85 9.66 0.76
C TYR A 39 -3.16 11.06 1.30
N GLN A 40 -2.11 11.82 1.58
CA GLN A 40 -2.17 13.21 2.00
C GLN A 40 -1.02 14.00 1.36
N ILE A 41 -1.36 15.16 0.79
CA ILE A 41 -0.42 16.12 0.21
C ILE A 41 -0.44 17.36 1.10
N ASN A 42 0.70 17.67 1.73
CA ASN A 42 0.83 18.84 2.60
C ASN A 42 1.55 19.96 1.86
N ASN A 43 0.79 20.92 1.33
CA ASN A 43 1.28 22.19 0.77
C ASN A 43 2.47 22.07 -0.21
N ASN A 44 2.58 20.97 -0.96
CA ASN A 44 3.71 20.63 -1.84
C ASN A 44 5.08 20.49 -1.14
N GLU A 45 5.13 20.45 0.19
CA GLU A 45 6.36 20.20 0.95
C GLU A 45 6.59 18.71 1.16
N PHE A 46 5.52 17.96 1.41
CA PHE A 46 5.58 16.51 1.64
C PHE A 46 4.37 15.79 1.06
N PHE A 47 4.65 14.66 0.43
CA PHE A 47 3.71 13.67 -0.06
C PHE A 47 3.77 12.47 0.87
N SER A 48 2.60 12.03 1.33
CA SER A 48 2.51 10.87 2.21
C SER A 48 1.40 9.93 1.79
N ALA A 49 1.65 8.63 1.92
CA ALA A 49 0.66 7.61 1.69
C ALA A 49 0.83 6.44 2.66
N LEU A 50 -0.30 5.95 3.15
CA LEU A 50 -0.42 4.67 3.82
C LEU A 50 -0.98 3.66 2.81
N VAL A 51 -0.18 2.66 2.47
CA VAL A 51 -0.54 1.56 1.57
C VAL A 51 -0.85 0.34 2.43
N ILE A 52 -2.06 -0.19 2.29
CA ILE A 52 -2.57 -1.31 3.10
C ILE A 52 -2.95 -2.44 2.15
N GLY A 53 -2.29 -3.58 2.28
CA GLY A 53 -2.64 -4.81 1.59
C GLY A 53 -3.58 -5.66 2.45
N ARG A 54 -4.69 -6.08 1.85
CA ARG A 54 -5.73 -6.88 2.49
C ARG A 54 -5.99 -8.14 1.67
N GLN A 55 -6.18 -9.26 2.35
CA GLN A 55 -6.58 -10.49 1.69
C GLN A 55 -7.84 -11.03 2.37
N LYS A 56 -8.71 -11.68 1.61
CA LYS A 56 -9.77 -12.50 2.20
C LYS A 56 -9.08 -13.59 3.02
N HIS A 57 -9.66 -13.91 4.17
CA HIS A 57 -9.25 -15.10 4.88
C HIS A 57 -9.56 -16.25 3.92
N ASP A 58 -8.55 -16.99 3.50
CA ASP A 58 -8.81 -18.29 2.89
C ASP A 58 -9.56 -19.04 3.98
N LYS A 59 -10.85 -19.29 3.78
CA LYS A 59 -11.50 -20.33 4.55
C LYS A 59 -10.68 -21.56 4.19
N GLU A 60 -9.88 -22.06 5.13
CA GLU A 60 -9.34 -23.40 5.01
C GLU A 60 -10.53 -24.27 4.58
N ASP A 61 -10.47 -24.80 3.37
CA ASP A 61 -11.43 -25.81 2.92
C ASP A 61 -11.16 -27.03 3.79
N ILE A 62 -11.83 -27.07 4.95
CA ILE A 62 -11.90 -28.23 5.82
C ILE A 62 -12.76 -29.24 5.06
N TRP A 63 -12.10 -30.11 4.30
CA TRP A 63 -12.69 -31.31 3.70
C TRP A 63 -13.03 -32.34 4.77
#